data_AF-A0A401TVX9-F1
#
_entry.id   AF-A0A401TVX9-F1
#
_cell.length_a   1.000
_cell.length_b   1.000
_cell.length_c   1.000
_cell.angle_alpha   90.00
_cell.angle_beta   90.00
_cell.angle_gamma   90.00
#
_symmetry.space_group_name_H-M   'P 1'
#
loop_
_entity.id
_entity.type
_entity.pdbx_description
1 polymer ?
#
loop_
_entity_poly.entity_id
_entity_poly.type
_entity_poly.pdbx_seq_one_letter_code
_entity_poly.pdbx_strand_id
1 'polypeptide(L)'
;QGDREAERLNRNGEEDEARGPEDEGSDADTGEAFRVAPTDNRLADVFAAVDAAIAQADRTLAGENNGRRQPQPERDPLVYDLDWDEDERLDAWRAILDRTGSLPPTLAAAIAADAWTTIEPLQHTPWHGRLFAAALLRARGKARFHLPCLHDGLKAIPRERRRPRDATSRLAVQLEAIAAAAELGLKDHDRWLTARTLLGRKLAGRRSTSRLPALLDYVLSRPIVSAGMIAEEL
;
A
#
# COMPACT_ATOMS: atom_id res chain seq x y z
N GLN A 1 11.44 47.00 66.25
CA GLN A 1 12.63 46.71 67.07
C GLN A 1 13.53 45.81 66.23
N GLY A 2 14.69 46.33 65.80
CA GLY A 2 15.63 45.72 64.84
C GLY A 2 15.20 45.93 63.38
N ASP A 3 15.63 46.93 62.63
CA ASP A 3 16.93 47.61 62.51
C ASP A 3 18.01 46.71 61.90
N ARG A 4 18.23 46.88 60.59
CA ARG A 4 19.53 47.14 59.92
C ARG A 4 19.33 47.02 58.41
N GLU A 5 19.23 48.16 57.73
CA GLU A 5 20.38 48.92 57.19
C GLU A 5 20.88 48.25 55.91
N ALA A 6 20.56 48.83 54.75
CA ALA A 6 21.35 49.88 54.10
C ALA A 6 22.40 49.18 53.21
N GLU A 7 22.70 49.56 51.99
CA GLU A 7 22.82 50.87 51.35
C GLU A 7 23.40 50.46 49.97
N ARG A 8 23.15 51.04 48.80
CA ARG A 8 23.38 52.41 48.31
C ARG A 8 22.70 52.46 46.93
N LEU A 9 21.80 53.41 46.62
CA LEU A 9 22.12 54.76 46.13
C LEU A 9 23.12 54.68 44.96
N ASN A 10 22.89 55.23 43.77
CA ASN A 10 22.10 56.38 43.33
C ASN A 10 22.31 56.35 41.78
N ARG A 11 21.29 56.46 40.92
CA ARG A 11 20.53 57.67 40.57
C ARG A 11 20.91 58.21 39.18
N ASN A 12 19.86 58.74 38.54
CA ASN A 12 19.77 59.52 37.30
C ASN A 12 19.77 58.64 36.05
N GLY A 13 18.72 58.62 35.25
CA GLY A 13 17.76 59.70 34.91
C GLY A 13 17.80 59.72 33.37
N GLU A 14 16.77 59.17 32.74
CA GLU A 14 15.62 59.90 32.18
C GLU A 14 15.90 60.32 30.73
N GLU A 15 14.83 60.27 29.93
CA GLU A 15 14.66 60.84 28.59
C GLU A 15 15.23 60.07 27.39
N ASP A 16 14.59 60.03 26.22
CA ASP A 16 13.17 60.08 25.83
C ASP A 16 13.14 59.76 24.32
N GLU A 17 11.94 59.47 23.82
CA GLU A 17 11.46 59.72 22.45
C GLU A 17 12.06 58.97 21.23
N ALA A 18 11.25 57.99 20.80
CA ALA A 18 10.54 57.93 19.51
C ALA A 18 11.27 58.32 18.20
N ARG A 19 11.25 57.39 17.24
CA ARG A 19 11.33 57.70 15.81
C ARG A 19 10.34 56.85 15.01
N GLY A 20 9.42 57.54 14.35
CA GLY A 20 8.48 57.01 13.35
C GLY A 20 9.11 56.89 11.94
N PRO A 21 8.29 56.56 10.90
CA PRO A 21 8.67 55.73 9.76
C PRO A 21 8.70 56.44 8.39
N GLU A 22 9.61 56.09 7.47
CA GLU A 22 9.58 56.35 5.99
C GLU A 22 10.53 55.31 5.34
N ASP A 23 10.10 54.33 4.55
CA ASP A 23 9.79 54.30 3.10
C ASP A 23 10.86 54.93 2.19
N GLU A 24 11.56 54.10 1.39
CA GLU A 24 11.73 54.27 -0.07
C GLU A 24 12.58 53.12 -0.66
N GLY A 25 12.13 52.63 -1.81
CA GLY A 25 12.61 51.40 -2.45
C GLY A 25 13.92 51.49 -3.24
N SER A 26 14.41 50.31 -3.61
CA SER A 26 15.35 50.11 -4.70
C SER A 26 15.07 48.76 -5.32
N ASP A 27 14.55 48.78 -6.55
CA ASP A 27 14.53 47.64 -7.46
C ASP A 27 15.94 47.04 -7.55
N ALA A 28 16.05 45.77 -7.20
CA ALA A 28 17.07 44.88 -7.75
C ALA A 28 16.35 43.61 -8.19
N ASP A 29 15.81 43.69 -9.42
CA ASP A 29 15.62 42.56 -10.31
C ASP A 29 16.85 41.65 -10.22
N THR A 30 16.73 40.61 -9.40
CA THR A 30 17.57 39.44 -9.50
C THR A 30 16.59 38.30 -9.60
N GLY A 31 16.14 38.05 -10.83
CA GLY A 31 15.66 36.73 -11.22
C GLY A 31 16.73 35.70 -10.85
N GLU A 32 16.64 35.17 -9.62
CA GLU A 32 17.10 33.83 -9.34
C GLU A 32 16.22 32.91 -10.18
N ALA A 33 16.64 32.73 -11.44
CA ALA A 33 16.32 31.54 -12.19
C ALA A 33 16.54 30.40 -11.21
N PHE A 34 15.45 29.72 -10.84
CA PHE A 34 15.49 28.43 -10.19
C PHE A 34 16.38 27.57 -11.09
N ARG A 35 17.67 27.53 -10.76
CA ARG A 35 18.63 26.66 -11.42
C ARG A 35 18.13 25.29 -11.03
N VAL A 36 17.32 24.70 -11.90
CA VAL A 36 17.05 23.28 -11.92
C VAL A 36 18.44 22.68 -11.85
N ALA A 37 18.82 22.18 -10.67
CA ALA A 37 20.03 21.40 -10.53
C ALA A 37 19.95 20.38 -11.67
N PRO A 38 20.99 20.25 -12.50
CA PRO A 38 20.92 19.37 -13.67
C PRO A 38 20.37 18.06 -13.16
N THR A 39 19.20 17.66 -13.67
CA THR A 39 18.57 16.39 -13.32
C THR A 39 19.68 15.38 -13.37
N ASP A 40 20.05 14.85 -12.20
CA ASP A 40 21.21 13.96 -12.09
C ASP A 40 21.00 12.91 -13.18
N ASN A 41 21.83 12.91 -14.22
CA ASN A 41 21.55 12.12 -15.44
C ASN A 41 21.32 10.65 -15.06
N ARG A 42 21.99 10.21 -13.98
CA ARG A 42 21.80 8.91 -13.36
C ARG A 42 20.36 8.65 -12.89
N LEU A 43 19.69 9.65 -12.33
CA LEU A 43 18.33 9.57 -11.83
C LEU A 43 17.32 9.62 -12.98
N ALA A 44 17.60 10.40 -14.04
CA ALA A 44 16.84 10.36 -15.29
C ALA A 44 16.94 8.99 -16.00
N ASP A 45 18.13 8.40 -16.04
CA ASP A 45 18.37 7.06 -16.59
C ASP A 45 17.60 5.97 -15.81
N VAL A 46 17.54 6.11 -14.48
CA VAL A 46 16.75 5.20 -13.62
C VAL A 46 15.26 5.31 -13.94
N PHE A 47 14.71 6.51 -14.09
CA PHE A 47 13.30 6.68 -14.46
C PHE A 47 13.01 6.15 -15.87
N ALA A 48 13.89 6.41 -16.84
CA ALA A 48 13.75 5.85 -18.19
C ALA A 48 13.78 4.31 -18.18
N ALA A 49 14.61 3.70 -17.34
CA ALA A 49 14.64 2.24 -17.16
C ALA A 49 13.34 1.71 -16.51
N VAL A 50 12.77 2.43 -15.53
CA VAL A 50 11.48 2.09 -14.94
C VAL A 50 10.35 2.20 -15.97
N ASP A 51 10.29 3.28 -16.74
CA ASP A 51 9.27 3.49 -17.78
C ASP A 51 9.36 2.41 -18.87
N ALA A 52 10.58 2.04 -19.28
CA ALA A 52 10.81 0.95 -20.23
C ALA A 52 10.33 -0.40 -19.67
N ALA A 53 10.57 -0.67 -18.38
CA ALA A 53 10.10 -1.88 -17.72
C ALA A 53 8.56 -1.92 -17.60
N ILE A 54 7.91 -0.79 -17.30
CA ILE A 54 6.45 -0.66 -17.27
C ILE A 54 5.87 -0.90 -18.67
N ALA A 55 6.40 -0.24 -19.69
CA ALA A 55 5.97 -0.41 -21.08
C ALA A 55 6.21 -1.85 -21.58
N GLN A 56 7.24 -2.54 -21.09
CA GLN A 56 7.44 -3.95 -21.35
C GLN A 56 6.38 -4.80 -20.64
N ALA A 57 6.11 -4.54 -19.36
CA ALA A 57 5.09 -5.25 -18.59
C ALA A 57 3.70 -5.11 -19.24
N ASP A 58 3.31 -3.90 -19.64
CA ASP A 58 2.02 -3.64 -20.30
C ASP A 58 1.88 -4.41 -21.62
N ARG A 59 2.91 -4.41 -22.47
CA ARG A 59 2.93 -5.21 -23.71
C ARG A 59 2.86 -6.71 -23.44
N THR A 60 3.47 -7.17 -22.35
CA THR A 60 3.44 -8.58 -21.95
C THR A 60 2.05 -8.96 -21.44
N LEU A 61 1.41 -8.11 -20.64
CA LEU A 61 0.04 -8.29 -20.13
C LEU A 61 -1.02 -8.18 -21.25
N ALA A 62 -0.78 -7.34 -22.25
CA ALA A 62 -1.61 -7.21 -23.45
C ALA A 62 -1.48 -8.40 -24.43
N GLY A 63 -0.56 -9.33 -24.16
CA GLY A 63 -0.36 -10.54 -24.97
C GLY A 63 0.39 -10.30 -26.29
N GLU A 64 0.93 -9.10 -26.51
CA GLU A 64 1.67 -8.75 -27.74
C GLU A 64 2.97 -9.55 -27.89
N ASN A 65 3.51 -10.06 -26.78
CA ASN A 65 4.72 -10.90 -26.73
C ASN A 65 4.45 -12.42 -26.67
N ASN A 66 3.21 -12.89 -26.90
CA ASN A 66 2.87 -14.33 -26.80
C ASN A 66 3.62 -15.26 -27.78
N GLY A 67 4.33 -14.73 -28.78
CA GLY A 67 4.99 -15.52 -29.84
C GLY A 67 6.39 -16.04 -29.52
N ARG A 68 7.07 -15.53 -28.49
CA ARG A 68 8.39 -16.03 -28.08
C ARG A 68 8.35 -16.35 -26.60
N ARG A 69 8.08 -17.62 -26.27
CA ARG A 69 8.43 -18.21 -24.97
C ARG A 69 9.94 -17.99 -24.85
N GLN A 70 10.37 -16.91 -24.20
CA GLN A 70 11.79 -16.71 -23.96
C GLN A 70 12.28 -17.97 -23.22
N PRO A 71 13.45 -18.54 -23.59
CA PRO A 71 14.02 -19.60 -22.78
C PRO A 71 14.06 -19.08 -21.36
N GLN A 72 13.37 -19.79 -20.45
CA GLN A 72 13.40 -19.45 -19.04
C GLN A 72 14.89 -19.34 -18.67
N PRO A 73 15.33 -18.25 -18.01
CA PRO A 73 16.70 -18.17 -17.55
C PRO A 73 16.99 -19.44 -16.77
N GLU A 74 18.07 -20.13 -17.14
CA GLU A 74 18.46 -21.40 -16.56
C GLU A 74 18.57 -21.19 -15.04
N ARG A 75 17.63 -21.77 -14.30
CA ARG A 75 17.50 -21.54 -12.86
C ARG A 75 18.61 -22.29 -12.15
N ASP A 76 19.18 -21.68 -11.11
CA ASP A 76 20.29 -22.29 -10.35
C ASP A 76 19.90 -23.70 -9.84
N PRO A 77 20.59 -24.77 -10.28
CA PRO A 77 20.30 -26.14 -9.85
C PRO A 77 20.50 -26.39 -8.35
N LEU A 78 21.23 -25.52 -7.63
CA LEU A 78 21.35 -25.60 -6.17
C LEU A 78 20.09 -25.09 -5.46
N VAL A 79 19.28 -24.29 -6.15
CA VAL A 79 18.04 -23.72 -5.62
C VAL A 79 16.83 -24.48 -6.16
N TYR A 80 16.86 -24.93 -7.42
CA TYR A 80 15.72 -25.57 -8.07
C TYR A 80 15.98 -27.04 -8.36
N ASP A 81 15.00 -27.87 -8.02
CA ASP A 81 14.94 -29.26 -8.47
C ASP A 81 14.60 -29.30 -9.96
N LEU A 82 15.49 -29.85 -10.77
CA LEU A 82 15.33 -29.96 -12.22
C LEU A 82 14.28 -31.01 -12.63
N ASP A 83 14.02 -31.99 -11.75
CA ASP A 83 13.00 -33.02 -11.98
C ASP A 83 11.59 -32.54 -11.60
N TRP A 84 11.47 -31.29 -11.16
CA TRP A 84 10.19 -30.70 -10.78
C TRP A 84 9.42 -30.20 -11.99
N ASP A 85 8.48 -31.02 -12.46
CA ASP A 85 7.57 -30.63 -13.54
C ASP A 85 6.51 -29.61 -13.05
N GLU A 86 6.84 -28.32 -13.14
CA GLU A 86 5.93 -27.21 -12.80
C GLU A 86 4.69 -27.19 -13.69
N ASP A 87 4.83 -27.54 -14.97
CA ASP A 87 3.74 -27.50 -15.95
C ASP A 87 2.71 -28.60 -15.63
N GLU A 88 3.14 -29.85 -15.41
CA GLU A 88 2.26 -30.97 -15.01
C GLU A 88 1.54 -30.67 -13.68
N ARG A 89 2.26 -30.15 -12.69
CA ARG A 89 1.68 -29.85 -11.38
C ARG A 89 0.71 -28.68 -11.44
N LEU A 90 0.98 -27.66 -12.25
CA LEU A 90 0.03 -26.56 -12.50
C LEU A 90 -1.24 -27.07 -13.17
N ASP A 91 -1.11 -27.99 -14.14
CA ASP A 91 -2.27 -28.58 -14.80
C ASP A 91 -3.07 -29.48 -13.84
N ALA A 92 -2.41 -30.22 -12.96
CA ALA A 92 -3.08 -30.97 -11.88
C ALA A 92 -3.86 -30.03 -10.94
N TRP A 93 -3.30 -28.87 -10.60
CA TRP A 93 -3.98 -27.86 -9.78
C TRP A 93 -5.17 -27.22 -10.52
N ARG A 94 -5.01 -26.88 -11.81
CA ARG A 94 -6.10 -26.36 -12.65
C ARG A 94 -7.25 -27.35 -12.78
N ALA A 95 -6.96 -28.64 -12.96
CA ALA A 95 -7.96 -29.70 -13.01
C ALA A 95 -8.77 -29.83 -11.69
N ILE A 96 -8.20 -29.44 -10.55
CA ILE A 96 -8.96 -29.30 -9.31
C ILE A 96 -9.90 -28.11 -9.39
N LEU A 97 -9.42 -26.94 -9.85
CA LEU A 97 -10.24 -25.73 -9.95
C LEU A 97 -11.45 -25.92 -10.87
N ASP A 98 -11.28 -26.57 -12.01
CA ASP A 98 -12.36 -26.82 -12.97
C ASP A 98 -13.52 -27.61 -12.34
N ARG A 99 -13.20 -28.52 -11.43
CA ARG A 99 -14.19 -29.31 -10.67
C ARG A 99 -14.90 -28.50 -9.58
N THR A 100 -14.43 -27.30 -9.25
CA THR A 100 -15.05 -26.43 -8.23
C THR A 100 -16.06 -25.43 -8.80
N GLY A 101 -16.33 -25.44 -10.11
CA GLY A 101 -17.19 -24.46 -10.78
C GLY A 101 -18.61 -24.36 -10.20
N SER A 102 -19.20 -25.47 -9.79
CA SER A 102 -20.54 -25.52 -9.18
C SER A 102 -20.56 -25.21 -7.67
N LEU A 103 -19.40 -25.21 -7.01
CA LEU A 103 -19.30 -24.98 -5.57
C LEU A 103 -19.44 -23.49 -5.24
N PRO A 104 -19.87 -23.12 -4.02
CA PRO A 104 -19.82 -21.72 -3.57
C PRO A 104 -18.40 -21.13 -3.70
N PRO A 105 -18.25 -19.84 -4.07
CA PRO A 105 -16.94 -19.23 -4.30
C PRO A 105 -15.95 -19.36 -3.13
N THR A 106 -16.46 -19.32 -1.89
CA THR A 106 -15.65 -19.47 -0.67
C THR A 106 -15.10 -20.88 -0.52
N LEU A 107 -15.91 -21.90 -0.82
CA LEU A 107 -15.47 -23.29 -0.79
C LEU A 107 -14.48 -23.59 -1.92
N ALA A 108 -14.76 -23.10 -3.13
CA ALA A 108 -13.83 -23.20 -4.26
C ALA A 108 -12.47 -22.56 -3.94
N ALA A 109 -12.46 -21.37 -3.34
CA ALA A 109 -11.24 -20.69 -2.91
C ALA A 109 -10.48 -21.44 -1.80
N ALA A 110 -11.19 -22.02 -0.83
CA ALA A 110 -10.58 -22.85 0.20
C ALA A 110 -9.90 -24.10 -0.40
N ILE A 111 -10.58 -24.78 -1.33
CA ILE A 111 -10.03 -25.93 -2.05
C ILE A 111 -8.81 -25.51 -2.89
N ALA A 112 -8.90 -24.40 -3.62
CA ALA A 112 -7.78 -23.87 -4.41
C ALA A 112 -6.52 -23.61 -3.57
N ALA A 113 -6.69 -23.01 -2.39
CA ALA A 113 -5.59 -22.72 -1.46
C ALA A 113 -5.00 -23.98 -0.83
N ASP A 114 -5.83 -24.96 -0.44
CA ASP A 114 -5.36 -26.24 0.10
C ASP A 114 -4.62 -27.06 -0.96
N ALA A 115 -5.19 -27.14 -2.17
CA ALA A 115 -4.60 -27.86 -3.30
C ALA A 115 -3.24 -27.28 -3.68
N TRP A 116 -3.07 -25.96 -3.68
CA TRP A 116 -1.76 -25.33 -3.92
C TRP A 116 -0.70 -25.79 -2.92
N THR A 117 -1.07 -25.91 -1.65
CA THR A 117 -0.15 -26.35 -0.59
C THR A 117 0.16 -27.84 -0.69
N THR A 118 -0.77 -28.64 -1.23
CA THR A 118 -0.62 -30.10 -1.34
C THR A 118 0.14 -30.50 -2.60
N ILE A 119 -0.14 -29.85 -3.72
CA ILE A 119 0.48 -30.13 -5.03
C ILE A 119 1.84 -29.43 -5.16
N GLU A 120 1.98 -28.25 -4.55
CA GLU A 120 3.12 -27.36 -4.72
C GLU A 120 3.41 -27.10 -6.21
N PRO A 121 2.53 -26.42 -6.96
CA PRO A 121 2.70 -26.31 -8.42
C PRO A 121 4.00 -25.62 -8.84
N LEU A 122 4.45 -24.66 -8.04
CA LEU A 122 5.66 -23.89 -8.27
C LEU A 122 6.64 -24.08 -7.11
N GLN A 123 7.93 -24.19 -7.44
CA GLN A 123 8.96 -24.31 -6.41
C GLN A 123 9.08 -23.01 -5.60
N HIS A 124 9.33 -23.15 -4.30
CA HIS A 124 9.62 -22.03 -3.38
C HIS A 124 8.56 -20.93 -3.28
N THR A 125 7.34 -21.19 -3.76
CA THR A 125 6.28 -20.17 -3.85
C THR A 125 4.95 -20.61 -3.19
N PRO A 126 4.98 -21.14 -1.95
CA PRO A 126 3.76 -21.61 -1.25
C PRO A 126 2.76 -20.50 -0.91
N TRP A 127 3.16 -19.22 -1.03
CA TRP A 127 2.31 -18.07 -0.75
C TRP A 127 1.33 -17.74 -1.90
N HIS A 128 1.63 -18.16 -3.14
CA HIS A 128 0.79 -17.87 -4.31
C HIS A 128 -0.61 -18.46 -4.22
N GLY A 129 -0.77 -19.65 -3.62
CA GLY A 129 -2.08 -20.29 -3.48
C GLY A 129 -3.14 -19.40 -2.83
N ARG A 130 -2.74 -18.55 -1.87
CA ARG A 130 -3.65 -17.61 -1.21
C ARG A 130 -3.99 -16.41 -2.09
N LEU A 131 -3.05 -15.93 -2.90
CA LEU A 131 -3.33 -14.86 -3.87
C LEU A 131 -4.26 -15.35 -4.97
N PHE A 132 -4.06 -16.57 -5.46
CA PHE A 132 -4.98 -17.18 -6.43
C PHE A 132 -6.36 -17.44 -5.84
N ALA A 133 -6.44 -17.90 -4.58
CA ALA A 133 -7.72 -18.03 -3.89
C ALA A 133 -8.43 -16.67 -3.73
N ALA A 134 -7.71 -15.61 -3.37
CA ALA A 134 -8.25 -14.25 -3.32
C ALA A 134 -8.72 -13.76 -4.71
N ALA A 135 -7.96 -14.05 -5.76
CA ALA A 135 -8.31 -13.75 -7.14
C ALA A 135 -9.57 -14.51 -7.57
N LEU A 136 -9.72 -15.77 -7.18
CA LEU A 136 -10.91 -16.58 -7.46
C LEU A 136 -12.16 -16.00 -6.77
N LEU A 137 -12.04 -15.58 -5.51
CA LEU A 137 -13.13 -14.89 -4.81
C LEU A 137 -13.56 -13.62 -5.54
N ARG A 138 -12.60 -12.85 -6.07
CA ARG A 138 -12.88 -11.65 -6.86
C ARG A 138 -13.51 -11.97 -8.21
N ALA A 139 -12.93 -12.90 -8.96
CA ALA A 139 -13.43 -13.35 -10.27
C ALA A 139 -14.85 -13.89 -10.20
N ARG A 140 -15.22 -14.55 -9.09
CA ARG A 140 -16.57 -15.07 -8.84
C ARG A 140 -17.50 -14.08 -8.12
N GLY A 141 -17.12 -12.80 -8.04
CA GLY A 141 -17.96 -11.72 -7.51
C GLY A 141 -18.19 -11.71 -6.00
N LYS A 142 -17.48 -12.56 -5.23
CA LYS A 142 -17.55 -12.57 -3.76
C LYS A 142 -16.83 -11.37 -3.15
N ALA A 143 -15.78 -10.90 -3.80
CA ALA A 143 -15.14 -9.61 -3.56
C ALA A 143 -15.22 -8.77 -4.84
N ARG A 144 -15.55 -7.47 -4.74
CA ARG A 144 -15.84 -6.65 -5.93
C ARG A 144 -14.72 -5.69 -6.30
N PHE A 145 -14.10 -5.05 -5.31
CA PHE A 145 -13.19 -3.93 -5.54
C PHE A 145 -11.72 -4.36 -5.39
N HIS A 146 -11.34 -4.89 -4.22
CA HIS A 146 -9.97 -5.29 -3.92
C HIS A 146 -9.84 -6.81 -3.76
N LEU A 147 -8.60 -7.30 -3.88
CA LEU A 147 -8.27 -8.67 -3.53
C LEU A 147 -8.39 -8.84 -2.01
N PRO A 148 -9.16 -9.83 -1.50
CA PRO A 148 -9.24 -10.09 -0.08
C PRO A 148 -7.87 -10.42 0.53
N CYS A 149 -7.54 -9.80 1.66
CA CYS A 149 -6.29 -10.04 2.40
C CYS A 149 -6.34 -11.36 3.20
N LEU A 150 -6.37 -12.49 2.51
CA LEU A 150 -6.52 -13.82 3.15
C LEU A 150 -5.38 -14.16 4.12
N HIS A 151 -4.20 -13.56 3.95
CA HIS A 151 -3.10 -13.77 4.88
C HIS A 151 -3.40 -13.19 6.27
N ASP A 152 -4.07 -12.04 6.35
CA ASP A 152 -4.38 -11.43 7.64
C ASP A 152 -5.44 -12.23 8.39
N GLY A 153 -6.40 -12.80 7.68
CA GLY A 153 -7.34 -13.78 8.25
C GLY A 153 -6.62 -15.02 8.81
N LEU A 154 -5.62 -15.56 8.10
CA LEU A 154 -4.83 -16.67 8.63
C LEU A 154 -3.98 -16.27 9.85
N LYS A 155 -3.48 -15.02 9.91
CA LYS A 155 -2.76 -14.52 11.08
C LYS A 155 -3.65 -14.44 12.33
N ALA A 156 -4.96 -14.27 12.16
CA ALA A 156 -5.91 -14.27 13.27
C ALA A 156 -6.12 -15.67 13.90
N ILE A 157 -5.86 -16.75 13.15
CA ILE A 157 -5.97 -18.13 13.65
C ILE A 157 -4.72 -18.49 14.48
N PRO A 158 -4.81 -19.15 15.64
CA PRO A 158 -3.63 -19.61 16.41
C PRO A 158 -2.70 -20.52 15.59
N ARG A 159 -1.38 -20.34 15.74
CA ARG A 159 -0.37 -21.01 14.89
C ARG A 159 -0.50 -22.53 14.90
N GLU A 160 -0.83 -23.10 16.06
CA GLU A 160 -0.97 -24.53 16.32
C GLU A 160 -2.12 -25.14 15.50
N ARG A 161 -3.13 -24.34 15.19
CA ARG A 161 -4.32 -24.75 14.41
C ARG A 161 -4.20 -24.50 12.92
N ARG A 162 -3.21 -23.73 12.44
CA ARG A 162 -3.11 -23.31 11.02
C ARG A 162 -2.79 -24.45 10.05
N ARG A 163 -2.22 -25.55 10.53
CA ARG A 163 -1.75 -26.66 9.69
C ARG A 163 -2.16 -28.03 10.27
N PRO A 164 -3.47 -28.35 10.26
CA PRO A 164 -3.92 -29.68 10.62
C PRO A 164 -3.48 -30.69 9.55
N ARG A 165 -3.42 -31.97 9.93
CA ARG A 165 -2.96 -33.05 9.03
C ARG A 165 -4.06 -33.54 8.09
N ASP A 166 -5.29 -33.62 8.55
CA ASP A 166 -6.42 -34.12 7.76
C ASP A 166 -6.98 -33.05 6.82
N ALA A 167 -7.45 -33.49 5.65
CA ALA A 167 -7.93 -32.59 4.59
C ALA A 167 -9.15 -31.76 5.02
N THR A 168 -10.09 -32.35 5.74
CA THR A 168 -11.30 -31.68 6.20
C THR A 168 -10.97 -30.49 7.11
N SER A 169 -10.08 -30.69 8.08
CA SER A 169 -9.65 -29.61 8.98
C SER A 169 -8.84 -28.55 8.24
N ARG A 170 -8.03 -28.92 7.24
CA ARG A 170 -7.31 -27.90 6.44
C ARG A 170 -8.28 -27.01 5.68
N LEU A 171 -9.32 -27.59 5.07
CA LEU A 171 -10.39 -26.83 4.44
C LEU A 171 -11.14 -25.94 5.44
N ALA A 172 -11.45 -26.45 6.63
CA ALA A 172 -12.08 -25.67 7.68
C ALA A 172 -11.24 -24.45 8.07
N VAL A 173 -9.92 -24.61 8.22
CA VAL A 173 -8.97 -23.51 8.50
C VAL A 173 -8.95 -22.48 7.37
N GLN A 174 -9.01 -22.91 6.10
CA GLN A 174 -9.07 -21.95 4.98
C GLN A 174 -10.37 -21.14 5.00
N LEU A 175 -11.50 -21.78 5.29
CA LEU A 175 -12.79 -21.10 5.41
C LEU A 175 -12.81 -20.14 6.62
N GLU A 176 -12.27 -20.55 7.76
CA GLU A 176 -12.08 -19.72 8.94
C GLU A 176 -11.19 -18.51 8.63
N ALA A 177 -10.11 -18.70 7.86
CA ALA A 177 -9.22 -17.61 7.44
C ALA A 177 -9.94 -16.63 6.50
N ILE A 178 -10.78 -17.11 5.58
CA ILE A 178 -11.59 -16.23 4.71
C ILE A 178 -12.57 -15.41 5.55
N ALA A 179 -13.24 -16.03 6.53
CA ALA A 179 -14.17 -15.34 7.44
C ALA A 179 -13.44 -14.29 8.29
N ALA A 180 -12.33 -14.66 8.92
CA ALA A 180 -11.52 -13.76 9.73
C ALA A 180 -10.95 -12.58 8.92
N ALA A 181 -10.55 -12.80 7.66
CA ALA A 181 -10.11 -11.74 6.77
C ALA A 181 -11.25 -10.75 6.46
N ALA A 182 -12.47 -11.24 6.25
CA ALA A 182 -13.64 -10.39 6.02
C ALA A 182 -13.99 -9.57 7.27
N GLU A 183 -13.99 -10.19 8.46
CA GLU A 183 -14.24 -9.49 9.73
C GLU A 183 -13.21 -8.40 10.02
N LEU A 184 -11.91 -8.70 9.80
CA LEU A 184 -10.85 -7.72 9.99
C LEU A 184 -10.99 -6.57 8.99
N GLY A 185 -11.27 -6.87 7.72
CA GLY A 185 -11.50 -5.85 6.70
C GLY A 185 -12.69 -4.94 7.00
N LEU A 186 -13.78 -5.48 7.56
CA LEU A 186 -14.92 -4.67 8.01
C LEU A 186 -14.55 -3.76 9.18
N LYS A 187 -13.82 -4.27 10.18
CA LYS A 187 -13.33 -3.46 11.32
C LYS A 187 -12.42 -2.32 10.86
N ASP A 188 -11.51 -2.60 9.93
CA ASP A 188 -10.64 -1.58 9.36
C ASP A 188 -11.46 -0.55 8.59
N HIS A 189 -12.39 -0.99 7.74
CA HIS A 189 -13.28 -0.10 7.00
C HIS A 189 -14.07 0.85 7.94
N ASP A 190 -14.66 0.33 9.01
CA ASP A 190 -15.39 1.15 10.00
C ASP A 190 -14.47 2.14 10.71
N ARG A 191 -13.24 1.73 11.03
CA ARG A 191 -12.21 2.62 11.58
C ARG A 191 -11.87 3.75 10.61
N TRP A 192 -11.70 3.45 9.32
CA TRP A 192 -11.41 4.45 8.29
C TRP A 192 -12.58 5.42 8.08
N LEU A 193 -13.82 4.93 8.05
CA LEU A 193 -15.02 5.78 7.95
C LEU A 193 -15.19 6.69 9.18
N THR A 194 -14.89 6.18 10.36
CA THR A 194 -14.90 6.96 11.59
C THR A 194 -13.85 8.07 11.54
N ALA A 195 -12.63 7.75 11.11
CA ALA A 195 -11.55 8.73 10.95
C ALA A 195 -11.92 9.81 9.92
N ARG A 196 -12.49 9.42 8.76
CA ARG A 196 -13.01 10.35 7.74
C ARG A 196 -14.06 11.29 8.33
N THR A 197 -15.00 10.77 9.10
CA THR A 197 -16.07 11.56 9.73
C THR A 197 -15.50 12.57 10.73
N LEU A 198 -14.54 12.17 11.56
CA LEU A 198 -13.89 13.05 12.52
C LEU A 198 -13.11 14.18 11.83
N LEU A 199 -12.38 13.85 10.75
CA LEU A 199 -11.66 14.85 9.96
C LEU A 199 -12.64 15.80 9.26
N GLY A 200 -13.72 15.28 8.67
CA GLY A 200 -14.77 16.10 8.07
C GLY A 200 -15.42 17.09 9.06
N ARG A 201 -15.67 16.67 10.31
CA ARG A 201 -16.17 17.56 11.37
C ARG A 201 -15.20 18.70 11.70
N LYS A 202 -13.89 18.46 11.67
CA LYS A 202 -12.87 19.51 11.89
C LYS A 202 -12.83 20.56 10.77
N LEU A 203 -13.36 20.23 9.59
CA LEU A 203 -13.48 21.15 8.47
C LEU A 203 -14.75 22.02 8.52
N ALA A 204 -15.69 21.73 9.43
CA ALA A 204 -16.89 22.55 9.60
C ALA A 204 -16.52 23.99 10.00
N GLY A 205 -17.13 24.97 9.34
CA GLY A 205 -16.86 26.40 9.56
C GLY A 205 -15.53 26.91 9.01
N ARG A 206 -14.80 26.10 8.23
CA ARG A 206 -13.65 26.58 7.45
C ARG A 206 -14.13 27.38 6.23
N ARG A 207 -13.27 28.26 5.72
CA ARG A 207 -13.57 29.13 4.57
C ARG A 207 -13.98 28.28 3.37
N SER A 208 -15.04 28.70 2.66
CA SER A 208 -15.56 28.02 1.47
C SER A 208 -14.56 27.93 0.31
N THR A 209 -13.56 28.81 0.29
CA THR A 209 -12.48 28.83 -0.72
C THR A 209 -11.37 27.81 -0.47
N SER A 210 -11.42 27.07 0.65
CA SER A 210 -10.37 26.11 1.01
C SER A 210 -10.60 24.73 0.38
N ARG A 211 -9.58 24.18 -0.28
CA ARG A 211 -9.61 22.81 -0.84
C ARG A 211 -9.40 21.70 0.20
N LEU A 212 -9.53 22.00 1.50
CA LEU A 212 -9.36 21.02 2.58
C LEU A 212 -10.30 19.78 2.49
N PRO A 213 -11.57 19.89 2.06
CA PRO A 213 -12.41 18.71 1.85
C PRO A 213 -11.85 17.79 0.75
N ALA A 214 -11.37 18.36 -0.35
CA ALA A 214 -10.75 17.60 -1.43
C ALA A 214 -9.42 16.98 -0.98
N LEU A 215 -8.64 17.69 -0.15
CA LEU A 215 -7.42 17.15 0.46
C LEU A 215 -7.72 15.96 1.37
N LEU A 216 -8.80 16.00 2.15
CA LEU A 216 -9.21 14.87 2.98
C LEU A 216 -9.49 13.62 2.13
N ASP A 217 -10.30 13.75 1.08
CA ASP A 217 -10.61 12.61 0.21
C ASP A 217 -9.34 12.12 -0.52
N TYR A 218 -8.45 13.04 -0.92
CA TYR A 218 -7.16 12.70 -1.53
C TYR A 218 -6.26 11.88 -0.60
N VAL A 219 -6.06 12.33 0.65
CA VAL A 219 -5.28 11.63 1.68
C VAL A 219 -5.90 10.27 2.02
N LEU A 220 -7.22 10.16 2.02
CA LEU A 220 -7.89 8.87 2.29
C LEU A 220 -7.76 7.88 1.12
N SER A 221 -7.58 8.39 -0.10
CA SER A 221 -7.37 7.55 -1.29
C SER A 221 -5.93 7.05 -1.44
N ARG A 222 -4.95 7.74 -0.83
CA ARG A 222 -3.51 7.46 -1.00
C ARG A 222 -2.81 7.40 0.37
N PRO A 223 -2.16 6.28 0.73
CA PRO A 223 -1.55 6.11 2.04
C PRO A 223 -0.38 7.07 2.33
N ILE A 224 0.21 7.66 1.29
CA ILE A 224 1.32 8.62 1.38
C ILE A 224 1.06 9.74 0.37
N VAL A 225 1.16 10.98 0.82
CA VAL A 225 0.98 12.19 0.01
C VAL A 225 2.02 13.24 0.40
N SER A 226 2.62 13.90 -0.59
CA SER A 226 3.58 14.98 -0.41
C SER A 226 2.95 16.34 -0.73
N ALA A 227 3.59 17.43 -0.32
CA ALA A 227 3.12 18.79 -0.66
C ALA A 227 3.07 19.02 -2.18
N GLY A 228 4.03 18.49 -2.94
CA GLY A 228 4.03 18.58 -4.41
C GLY A 228 2.87 17.83 -5.04
N MET A 229 2.60 16.60 -4.58
CA MET A 229 1.45 15.80 -5.02
C MET A 229 0.11 16.46 -4.70
N ILE A 230 0.04 17.25 -3.63
CA ILE A 230 -1.17 17.99 -3.26
C ILE A 230 -1.34 19.18 -4.19
N ALA A 231 -0.29 19.98 -4.41
CA ALA A 231 -0.35 21.17 -5.26
C ALA A 231 -0.63 20.85 -6.74
N GLU A 232 -0.21 19.67 -7.21
CA GLU A 232 -0.51 19.21 -8.57
C GLU A 232 -2.00 18.81 -8.73
N GLU A 233 -2.60 18.21 -7.70
CA GLU A 233 -3.98 17.71 -7.75
C GLU A 233 -5.02 18.78 -7.33
N LEU A 234 -4.66 19.67 -6.39
CA LEU A 234 -5.52 20.65 -5.73
C LEU A 234 -4.95 22.07 -5.79
#